data_AF-A0A7J7ZDS6-F1
#
_entry.id   AF-A0A7J7ZDS6-F1
#
_cell.length_a   1.000
_cell.length_b   1.000
_cell.length_c   1.000
_cell.angle_alpha   90.00
_cell.angle_beta   90.00
_cell.angle_gamma   90.00
#
_symmetry.space_group_name_H-M   'P 1'
#
loop_
_entity.id
_entity.type
_entity.pdbx_description
1 polymer ?
#
loop_
_entity_poly.entity_id
_entity_poly.type
_entity_poly.pdbx_seq_one_letter_code
_entity_poly.pdbx_strand_id
1 'polypeptide(L)'
;MLLHLKAGLPLLLLLGPLGAVSPGALAGPAQTEDAVELDFSTERSVHLVSPSFLSFTIDANLATDPRFLTFLGSPKLRTLARGLSPAYLRFGGTKTDFLIFDPKKEPSFEERSYWQSQFNQDICKSGFIPSDVEKRLQLEWPFQEQLILREQHQKKFKSSTYSIS
;
A
#
# COMPACT_ATOMS: atom_id res chain seq x y z
N MET A 1 21.10 -0.50 -30.35
CA MET A 1 22.26 0.07 -29.61
C MET A 1 23.03 -1.08 -29.01
N LEU A 2 24.19 -1.38 -29.60
CA LEU A 2 25.13 -2.40 -29.17
C LEU A 2 26.07 -1.74 -28.15
N LEU A 3 26.15 -2.25 -26.91
CA LEU A 3 27.19 -1.85 -25.98
C LEU A 3 28.10 -3.04 -25.72
N HIS A 4 29.20 -3.05 -26.48
CA HIS A 4 30.42 -3.77 -26.16
C HIS A 4 31.00 -3.20 -24.86
N LEU A 5 31.31 -4.06 -23.88
CA LEU A 5 32.29 -3.73 -22.85
C LEU A 5 33.51 -4.63 -23.04
N LYS A 6 34.62 -4.02 -23.43
CA LYS A 6 35.90 -4.64 -23.76
C LYS A 6 36.79 -4.67 -22.52
N ALA A 7 37.49 -5.80 -22.35
CA ALA A 7 38.39 -6.13 -21.26
C ALA A 7 39.75 -5.41 -21.29
N GLY A 8 40.44 -5.42 -20.13
CA GLY A 8 41.87 -5.14 -19.90
C GLY A 8 42.06 -4.64 -18.45
N LEU A 9 43.00 -5.08 -17.60
CA LEU A 9 44.32 -5.71 -17.75
C LEU A 9 44.81 -6.15 -16.29
N PRO A 10 46.05 -6.63 -16.02
CA PRO A 10 46.48 -8.04 -15.98
C PRO A 10 47.08 -8.56 -14.64
N LEU A 11 47.14 -9.90 -14.53
CA LEU A 11 48.23 -10.80 -14.07
C LEU A 11 49.00 -10.53 -12.74
N LEU A 12 48.89 -11.45 -11.77
CA LEU A 12 50.06 -12.22 -11.27
C LEU A 12 49.67 -13.54 -10.57
N LEU A 13 50.41 -14.59 -10.93
CA LEU A 13 50.34 -15.99 -10.51
C LEU A 13 50.74 -16.23 -9.05
N LEU A 14 50.19 -17.27 -8.42
CA LEU A 14 50.96 -18.19 -7.56
C LEU A 14 50.28 -19.57 -7.38
N LEU A 15 51.12 -20.60 -7.58
CA LEU A 15 50.98 -22.06 -7.53
C LEU A 15 50.21 -22.69 -6.35
N GLY A 16 49.52 -23.82 -6.63
CA GLY A 16 49.15 -24.88 -5.66
C GLY A 16 48.59 -26.14 -6.37
N PRO A 17 48.84 -27.37 -5.89
CA PRO A 17 49.04 -28.57 -6.73
C PRO A 17 47.78 -29.34 -7.15
N LEU A 18 47.99 -30.19 -8.16
CA LEU A 18 47.03 -31.14 -8.76
C LEU A 18 46.27 -31.98 -7.72
N GLY A 19 44.98 -31.71 -7.58
CA GLY A 19 44.01 -32.62 -6.98
C GLY A 19 43.37 -33.48 -8.07
N ALA A 20 43.36 -34.79 -7.88
CA ALA A 20 42.89 -35.78 -8.83
C ALA A 20 41.47 -35.50 -9.34
N VAL A 21 41.32 -35.47 -10.67
CA VAL A 21 40.02 -35.52 -11.36
C VAL A 21 39.42 -36.90 -11.10
N SER A 22 38.49 -36.97 -10.15
CA SER A 22 37.58 -38.11 -10.06
C SER A 22 36.60 -38.03 -11.23
N PRO A 23 36.39 -39.11 -12.01
CA PRO A 23 35.32 -39.17 -12.99
C PRO A 23 34.00 -39.29 -12.22
N GLY A 24 33.46 -38.14 -11.79
CA GLY A 24 32.10 -38.04 -11.29
C GLY A 24 31.15 -38.34 -12.43
N ALA A 25 30.49 -39.49 -12.33
CA ALA A 25 29.44 -39.93 -13.23
C ALA A 25 28.49 -38.77 -13.56
N LEU A 26 28.19 -38.61 -14.85
CA LEU A 26 27.15 -37.72 -15.34
C LEU A 26 25.84 -38.17 -14.67
N ALA A 27 25.46 -37.51 -13.58
CA ALA A 27 24.14 -37.67 -12.99
C ALA A 27 23.15 -37.18 -14.05
N GLY A 28 22.52 -38.11 -14.77
CA GLY A 28 21.38 -37.80 -15.60
C GLY A 28 20.35 -37.05 -14.75
N PRO A 29 19.58 -36.11 -15.34
CA PRO A 29 18.63 -35.32 -14.57
C PRO A 29 17.73 -36.29 -13.82
N ALA A 30 17.78 -36.23 -12.49
CA ALA A 30 16.81 -36.90 -11.66
C ALA A 30 15.45 -36.39 -12.11
N GLN A 31 14.62 -37.27 -12.68
CA GLN A 31 13.26 -36.91 -13.03
C GLN A 31 12.52 -36.65 -11.72
N THR A 32 12.47 -35.38 -11.33
CA THR A 32 11.56 -34.89 -10.31
C THR A 32 10.17 -34.91 -10.92
N GLU A 33 9.29 -35.78 -10.43
CA GLU A 33 7.92 -35.98 -10.95
C GLU A 33 7.03 -34.73 -10.89
N ASP A 34 7.48 -33.67 -10.21
CA ASP A 34 6.82 -32.37 -10.13
C ASP A 34 7.36 -31.32 -11.12
N ALA A 35 8.10 -31.73 -12.15
CA ALA A 35 8.61 -30.80 -13.16
C ALA A 35 7.50 -30.38 -14.15
N VAL A 36 7.26 -29.08 -14.25
CA VAL A 36 6.34 -28.48 -15.24
C VAL A 36 7.13 -27.63 -16.22
N GLU A 37 6.91 -27.86 -17.51
CA GLU A 37 7.48 -27.05 -18.58
C GLU A 37 6.66 -25.76 -18.74
N LEU A 38 7.35 -24.63 -18.80
CA LEU A 38 6.76 -23.31 -19.00
C LEU A 38 7.19 -22.77 -20.35
N ASP A 39 6.23 -22.39 -21.18
CA ASP A 39 6.48 -21.80 -22.48
C ASP A 39 6.28 -20.27 -22.44
N PHE A 40 7.31 -19.52 -22.83
CA PHE A 40 7.35 -18.06 -22.65
C PHE A 40 7.25 -17.35 -24.00
N SER A 41 6.13 -16.67 -24.25
CA SER A 41 5.97 -15.80 -25.42
C SER A 41 6.42 -14.37 -25.11
N THR A 42 7.60 -13.98 -25.59
CA THR A 42 8.23 -12.66 -25.31
C THR A 42 8.45 -11.78 -26.54
N GLU A 43 7.98 -12.21 -27.72
CA GLU A 43 8.17 -11.53 -29.01
C GLU A 43 7.56 -10.13 -29.07
N ARG A 44 6.45 -9.91 -28.35
CA ARG A 44 5.77 -8.61 -28.26
C ARG A 44 5.01 -8.50 -26.95
N SER A 45 4.81 -7.27 -26.48
CA SER A 45 3.90 -7.00 -25.37
C SER A 45 2.47 -7.34 -25.77
N VAL A 46 1.77 -8.10 -24.91
CA VAL A 46 0.33 -8.39 -25.08
C VAL A 46 -0.49 -7.16 -24.72
N HIS A 47 -0.14 -6.51 -23.60
CA HIS A 47 -0.79 -5.29 -23.12
C HIS A 47 0.22 -4.37 -22.44
N LEU A 48 0.01 -3.07 -22.59
CA LEU A 48 0.68 -2.06 -21.77
C LEU A 48 -0.24 -1.69 -20.60
N VAL A 49 0.20 -1.98 -19.38
CA VAL A 49 -0.52 -1.57 -18.16
C VAL A 49 -0.01 -0.23 -17.66
N SER A 50 -0.84 0.47 -16.88
CA SER A 50 -0.44 1.71 -16.21
C SER A 50 0.69 1.43 -15.19
N PRO A 51 1.62 2.37 -14.97
CA PRO A 51 2.51 2.31 -13.79
C PRO A 51 1.74 2.15 -12.48
N SER A 52 0.51 2.68 -12.41
CA SER A 52 -0.41 2.56 -11.28
C SER A 52 -1.31 1.32 -11.36
N PHE A 53 -0.87 0.25 -12.03
CA PHE A 53 -1.69 -0.95 -12.23
C PHE A 53 -2.23 -1.52 -10.90
N LEU A 54 -1.36 -1.61 -9.89
CA LEU A 54 -1.75 -1.97 -8.53
C LEU A 54 -2.17 -0.71 -7.78
N SER A 55 -3.46 -0.38 -7.88
CA SER A 55 -4.10 0.73 -7.16
C SER A 55 -4.98 0.21 -6.02
N PHE A 56 -5.37 1.08 -5.09
CA PHE A 56 -6.11 0.69 -3.89
C PHE A 56 -7.22 1.67 -3.51
N THR A 57 -8.03 1.28 -2.52
CA THR A 57 -9.23 2.00 -2.12
C THR A 57 -9.27 2.27 -0.63
N ILE A 58 -9.94 3.36 -0.24
CA ILE A 58 -10.46 3.57 1.12
C ILE A 58 -11.98 3.59 0.99
N ASP A 59 -12.67 2.74 1.75
CA ASP A 59 -14.12 2.67 1.68
C ASP A 59 -14.74 3.98 2.20
N ALA A 60 -15.69 4.53 1.45
CA ALA A 60 -16.47 5.70 1.83
C ALA A 60 -17.17 5.56 3.19
N ASN A 61 -17.41 4.33 3.65
CA ASN A 61 -17.92 4.03 5.00
C ASN A 61 -17.05 4.61 6.12
N LEU A 62 -15.74 4.83 5.89
CA LEU A 62 -14.87 5.48 6.88
C LEU A 62 -15.36 6.90 7.24
N ALA A 63 -16.03 7.59 6.30
CA ALA A 63 -16.64 8.91 6.53
C ALA A 63 -18.06 8.84 7.12
N THR A 64 -18.57 7.65 7.46
CA THR A 64 -19.87 7.53 8.17
C THR A 64 -19.85 8.30 9.48
N ASP A 65 -18.73 8.20 10.20
CA ASP A 65 -18.34 9.09 11.29
C ASP A 65 -17.00 9.75 10.88
N PRO A 66 -17.00 11.03 10.45
CA PRO A 66 -15.83 11.72 9.92
C PRO A 66 -14.61 11.75 10.84
N ARG A 67 -14.79 11.58 12.15
CA ARG A 67 -13.69 11.57 13.14
C ARG A 67 -12.63 10.52 12.79
N PHE A 68 -13.03 9.38 12.23
CA PHE A 68 -12.14 8.29 11.87
C PHE A 68 -11.30 8.55 10.61
N LEU A 69 -11.63 9.57 9.80
CA LEU A 69 -10.75 10.03 8.71
C LEU A 69 -9.40 10.53 9.26
N THR A 70 -9.35 10.96 10.52
CA THR A 70 -8.12 11.36 11.21
C THR A 70 -7.06 10.24 11.21
N PHE A 71 -7.45 8.96 11.14
CA PHE A 71 -6.50 7.85 11.03
C PHE A 71 -5.58 7.96 9.81
N LEU A 72 -6.05 8.60 8.73
CA LEU A 72 -5.27 8.81 7.51
C LEU A 72 -4.08 9.75 7.74
N GLY A 73 -4.07 10.51 8.84
CA GLY A 73 -2.94 11.31 9.30
C GLY A 73 -1.77 10.51 9.90
N SER A 74 -1.91 9.19 10.10
CA SER A 74 -0.89 8.36 10.72
C SER A 74 0.38 8.26 9.87
N PRO A 75 1.58 8.55 10.42
CA PRO A 75 2.85 8.37 9.71
C PRO A 75 3.07 6.93 9.24
N LYS A 76 2.57 5.94 10.01
CA LYS A 76 2.64 4.52 9.66
C LYS A 76 1.84 4.23 8.39
N LEU A 77 0.58 4.66 8.33
CA LEU A 77 -0.24 4.51 7.11
C LEU A 77 0.36 5.24 5.92
N ARG A 78 0.88 6.46 6.13
CA ARG A 78 1.53 7.24 5.08
C ARG A 78 2.76 6.52 4.51
N THR A 79 3.53 5.84 5.37
CA THR A 79 4.70 5.04 4.97
C THR A 79 4.28 3.81 4.16
N LEU A 80 3.27 3.08 4.61
CA LEU A 80 2.72 1.93 3.89
C LEU A 80 2.14 2.33 2.52
N ALA A 81 1.36 3.40 2.47
CA ALA A 81 0.79 3.90 1.22
C ALA A 81 1.87 4.36 0.22
N ARG A 82 2.95 5.00 0.68
CA ARG A 82 4.09 5.35 -0.18
C ARG A 82 4.77 4.13 -0.80
N GLY A 83 4.79 2.99 -0.09
CA GLY A 83 5.32 1.74 -0.63
C GLY A 83 4.54 1.19 -1.83
N LEU A 84 3.30 1.65 -2.02
CA LEU A 84 2.47 1.30 -3.18
C LEU A 84 2.54 2.35 -4.30
N SER A 85 3.32 3.43 -4.13
CA SER A 85 3.45 4.46 -5.15
C SER A 85 4.30 3.96 -6.33
N PRO A 86 3.91 4.22 -7.59
CA PRO A 86 2.72 4.95 -8.03
C PRO A 86 1.44 4.10 -7.96
N ALA A 87 0.36 4.69 -7.45
CA ALA A 87 -0.96 4.07 -7.36
C ALA A 87 -2.06 5.14 -7.35
N TYR A 88 -3.23 4.80 -7.88
CA TYR A 88 -4.44 5.56 -7.59
C TYR A 88 -4.98 5.18 -6.22
N LEU A 89 -5.54 6.18 -5.54
CA LEU A 89 -6.31 6.02 -4.31
C LEU A 89 -7.77 6.38 -4.59
N ARG A 90 -8.66 5.38 -4.61
CA ARG A 90 -10.10 5.61 -4.75
C ARG A 90 -10.74 5.71 -3.37
N PHE A 91 -11.30 6.87 -3.05
CA PHE A 91 -12.27 6.99 -1.96
C PHE A 91 -13.66 6.69 -2.51
N GLY A 92 -14.27 5.58 -2.10
CA GLY A 92 -15.54 5.16 -2.67
C GLY A 92 -16.10 3.90 -2.03
N GLY A 93 -17.29 3.48 -2.45
CA GLY A 93 -17.94 2.28 -1.90
C GLY A 93 -19.45 2.49 -1.85
N THR A 94 -20.18 1.62 -1.16
CA THR A 94 -21.64 1.74 -1.08
C THR A 94 -22.08 3.05 -0.40
N LYS A 95 -21.30 3.56 0.55
CA LYS A 95 -21.63 4.82 1.25
C LYS A 95 -21.53 6.05 0.37
N THR A 96 -20.85 5.98 -0.78
CA THR A 96 -20.62 7.15 -1.64
C THR A 96 -21.92 7.86 -2.01
N ASP A 97 -23.00 7.12 -2.27
CA ASP A 97 -24.31 7.66 -2.64
C ASP A 97 -25.09 8.26 -1.45
N PHE A 98 -24.56 8.12 -0.23
CA PHE A 98 -25.19 8.57 1.02
C PHE A 98 -24.35 9.60 1.78
N LEU A 99 -23.20 10.00 1.23
CA LEU A 99 -22.37 11.06 1.80
C LEU A 99 -22.82 12.41 1.27
N ILE A 100 -23.10 13.33 2.19
CA ILE A 100 -23.52 14.70 1.88
C ILE A 100 -22.42 15.63 2.35
N PHE A 101 -21.87 16.42 1.42
CA PHE A 101 -20.96 17.48 1.78
C PHE A 101 -21.74 18.63 2.44
N ASP A 102 -21.37 18.97 3.67
CA ASP A 102 -21.93 20.11 4.41
C ASP A 102 -20.77 21.02 4.86
N PRO A 103 -20.50 22.14 4.15
CA PRO A 103 -19.41 23.04 4.50
C PRO A 103 -19.61 23.77 5.83
N LYS A 104 -20.82 23.75 6.40
CA LYS A 104 -21.13 24.39 7.68
C LYS A 104 -21.10 23.41 8.86
N LYS A 105 -20.82 22.14 8.61
CA LYS A 105 -20.70 21.13 9.66
C LYS A 105 -19.52 21.46 10.56
N GLU A 106 -19.81 21.68 11.84
CA GLU A 106 -18.79 21.89 12.87
C GLU A 106 -17.89 20.65 13.02
N PRO A 107 -16.55 20.83 13.02
CA PRO A 107 -15.63 19.72 13.23
C PRO A 107 -15.71 19.21 14.66
N SER A 108 -15.52 17.90 14.83
CA SER A 108 -15.39 17.29 16.14
C SER A 108 -14.13 17.78 16.87
N PHE A 109 -14.01 17.42 18.15
CA PHE A 109 -12.78 17.68 18.91
C PHE A 109 -11.56 16.97 18.30
N GLU A 110 -11.70 15.72 17.84
CA GLU A 110 -10.66 14.94 17.16
C GLU A 110 -10.16 15.64 15.90
N GLU A 111 -11.09 16.04 15.02
CA GLU A 111 -10.78 16.72 13.77
C GLU A 111 -10.06 18.04 14.06
N ARG A 112 -10.63 18.85 14.97
CA ARG A 112 -10.05 20.15 15.35
C ARG A 112 -8.65 19.99 15.95
N SER A 113 -8.47 19.05 16.87
CA SER A 113 -7.18 18.78 17.53
C SER A 113 -6.12 18.34 16.52
N TYR A 114 -6.48 17.47 15.58
CA TYR A 114 -5.60 17.04 14.50
C TYR A 114 -5.15 18.22 13.63
N TRP A 115 -6.07 19.05 13.14
CA TRP A 115 -5.71 20.18 12.27
C TRP A 115 -4.92 21.26 12.99
N GLN A 116 -5.24 21.53 14.25
CA GLN A 116 -4.46 22.46 15.07
C GLN A 116 -3.02 21.97 15.26
N SER A 117 -2.79 20.66 15.43
CA SER A 117 -1.43 20.14 15.56
C SER A 117 -0.62 20.18 14.25
N GLN A 118 -1.27 20.32 13.09
CA GLN A 118 -0.59 20.48 11.80
C GLN A 118 -0.22 21.94 11.48
N PHE A 119 -0.70 22.90 12.27
CA PHE A 119 -0.52 24.32 11.97
C PHE A 119 0.97 24.69 11.91
N ASN A 120 1.37 25.43 10.86
CA ASN A 120 2.77 25.83 10.57
C ASN A 120 3.77 24.67 10.38
N GLN A 121 3.32 23.45 10.07
CA GLN A 121 4.19 22.30 9.81
C GLN A 121 4.03 21.74 8.39
N ASP A 122 5.09 21.12 7.87
CA ASP A 122 5.03 20.31 6.65
C ASP A 122 4.34 18.97 6.98
N ILE A 123 3.02 18.91 6.76
CA ILE A 123 2.18 17.75 7.05
C ILE A 123 2.70 16.45 6.43
N CYS A 124 3.37 16.52 5.27
CA CYS A 124 3.91 15.36 4.57
C CYS A 124 5.19 14.82 5.22
N LYS A 125 5.94 15.66 5.92
CA LYS A 125 7.19 15.27 6.60
C LYS A 125 6.95 14.98 8.07
N SER A 126 6.39 15.93 8.81
CA SER A 126 6.26 15.86 10.26
C SER A 126 4.85 15.60 10.76
N GLY A 127 3.83 15.63 9.89
CA GLY A 127 2.44 15.50 10.35
C GLY A 127 2.18 14.18 11.07
N PHE A 128 1.46 14.28 12.20
CA PHE A 128 1.12 13.18 13.11
C PHE A 128 -0.28 13.38 13.72
N ILE A 129 -0.84 12.33 14.32
CA ILE A 129 -2.10 12.40 15.08
C ILE A 129 -1.75 12.63 16.55
N PRO A 130 -2.36 13.61 17.25
CA PRO A 130 -2.18 13.76 18.70
C PRO A 130 -2.45 12.45 19.46
N SER A 131 -1.60 12.10 20.42
CA SER A 131 -1.62 10.77 21.04
C SER A 131 -2.94 10.44 21.77
N ASP A 132 -3.56 11.44 22.39
CA ASP A 132 -4.87 11.33 23.04
C ASP A 132 -5.98 11.06 22.01
N VAL A 133 -5.96 11.77 20.88
CA VAL A 133 -6.88 11.55 19.76
C VAL A 133 -6.70 10.17 19.16
N GLU A 134 -5.46 9.76 18.88
CA GLU A 134 -5.15 8.46 18.31
C GLU A 134 -5.63 7.32 19.22
N LYS A 135 -5.32 7.38 20.52
CA LYS A 135 -5.76 6.37 21.49
C LYS A 135 -7.28 6.28 21.58
N ARG A 136 -7.99 7.42 21.64
CA ARG A 136 -9.46 7.42 21.70
C ARG A 136 -10.06 6.80 20.45
N LEU A 137 -9.60 7.22 19.26
CA LEU A 137 -10.10 6.67 18.00
C LEU A 137 -9.81 5.17 17.89
N GLN A 138 -8.64 4.71 18.32
CA GLN A 138 -8.30 3.27 18.33
C GLN A 138 -9.20 2.46 19.28
N LEU A 139 -9.58 3.02 20.42
CA LEU A 139 -10.50 2.37 21.36
C LEU A 139 -11.93 2.29 20.81
N GLU A 140 -12.39 3.31 20.08
CA GLU A 140 -13.75 3.36 19.50
C GLU A 140 -13.86 2.59 18.17
N TRP A 141 -12.74 2.38 17.46
CA TRP A 141 -12.72 1.79 16.12
C TRP A 141 -13.40 0.42 16.02
N PRO A 142 -13.17 -0.56 16.92
CA PRO A 142 -13.81 -1.87 16.81
C PRO A 142 -15.34 -1.79 16.86
N PHE A 143 -15.89 -0.86 17.64
CA PHE A 143 -17.33 -0.64 17.68
C PHE A 143 -17.84 -0.01 16.39
N GLN A 144 -17.13 0.99 15.88
CA GLN A 144 -17.46 1.61 14.59
C GLN A 144 -17.40 0.62 13.42
N GLU A 145 -16.39 -0.25 13.40
CA GLU A 145 -16.25 -1.31 12.39
C GLU A 145 -17.45 -2.26 12.42
N GLN A 146 -17.89 -2.69 13.60
CA GLN A 146 -19.11 -3.52 13.73
C GLN A 146 -20.37 -2.80 13.23
N LEU A 147 -20.49 -1.49 13.48
CA LEU A 147 -21.61 -0.70 12.96
C LEU A 147 -21.60 -0.64 11.44
N ILE A 148 -20.44 -0.40 10.83
CA ILE A 148 -20.27 -0.37 9.37
C ILE A 148 -20.64 -1.74 8.76
N LEU A 149 -20.08 -2.83 9.30
CA LEU A 149 -20.35 -4.18 8.80
C LEU A 149 -21.83 -4.56 8.94
N ARG A 150 -22.47 -4.17 10.05
CA ARG A 150 -23.90 -4.40 10.26
C ARG A 150 -24.74 -3.60 9.27
N GLU A 151 -24.41 -2.33 9.03
CA GLU A 151 -25.11 -1.47 8.07
C GLU A 151 -25.05 -2.07 6.66
N GLN A 152 -23.86 -2.56 6.25
CA GLN A 152 -23.67 -3.24 4.97
C GLN A 152 -24.50 -4.53 4.86
N HIS A 153 -24.47 -5.38 5.89
CA HIS A 153 -25.24 -6.63 5.89
C HIS A 153 -26.75 -6.37 5.81
N GLN A 154 -27.24 -5.34 6.50
CA GLN A 154 -28.66 -4.98 6.51
C GLN A 154 -29.09 -4.22 5.24
N LYS A 155 -28.15 -3.72 4.43
CA LYS A 155 -28.40 -2.84 3.27
C LYS A 155 -29.24 -1.60 3.61
N LYS A 156 -29.12 -1.10 4.85
CA LYS A 156 -29.89 0.04 5.36
C LYS A 156 -28.96 1.21 5.62
N PHE A 157 -28.59 1.92 4.55
CA PHE A 157 -27.62 2.99 4.61
C PHE A 157 -28.25 4.31 5.06
N LYS A 158 -27.72 4.88 6.14
CA LYS A 158 -28.08 6.21 6.61
C LYS A 158 -27.20 7.26 5.92
N SER A 159 -27.78 8.41 5.62
CA SER A 159 -27.00 9.56 5.15
C SER A 159 -26.10 10.09 6.25
N SER A 160 -24.87 10.41 5.88
CA SER A 160 -23.87 11.03 6.78
C SER A 160 -23.36 12.31 6.14
N THR A 161 -23.15 13.34 6.98
CA THR A 161 -22.53 14.59 6.53
C THR A 161 -21.05 14.60 6.84
N TYR A 162 -20.27 15.24 5.98
CA TYR A 162 -18.85 15.54 6.23
C TYR A 162 -18.54 16.97 5.78
N SER A 163 -17.56 17.60 6.42
CA SER A 163 -17.03 18.91 6.03
C SER A 163 -15.56 18.79 5.60
N ILE A 164 -15.09 19.82 4.91
CA ILE A 164 -13.67 20.11 4.81
C ILE A 164 -13.39 20.99 6.02
N SER A 165 -12.83 20.38 7.04
CA SER A 165 -12.27 21.03 8.23
C SER A 165 -11.14 21.99 7.89
#